data_AF-A0A454TL63-F1
#
_entry.id   AF-A0A454TL63-F1
#
_cell.length_a   1.000
_cell.length_b   1.000
_cell.length_c   1.000
_cell.angle_alpha   90.00
_cell.angle_beta   90.00
_cell.angle_gamma   90.00
#
_symmetry.space_group_name_H-M   'P 1'
#
loop_
_entity.id
_entity.type
_entity.pdbx_description
1 polymer ?
#
loop_
_entity_poly.entity_id
_entity_poly.type
_entity_poly.pdbx_seq_one_letter_code
_entity_poly.pdbx_strand_id
1 'polypeptide(L)'
;MPRAKLPKGKCWDGYTESGAPTICLEGTSNNHGSHGLLHGETEVLMERHRTQSEMKYTDARSELANAVHKTFGCDKACIEKQLDAYYKKAYKCGDLKDAKITPHSGMSGGGPKTGGDHDSSMD
;
A
#
# COMPACT_ATOMS: atom_id res chain seq x y z
N MET A 1 4.98 -12.73 8.40
CA MET A 1 3.96 -13.57 7.74
C MET A 1 3.92 -13.16 6.29
N PRO A 2 4.16 -14.05 5.30
CA PRO A 2 4.01 -13.66 3.91
C PRO A 2 2.54 -13.31 3.66
N ARG A 3 2.24 -12.05 3.33
CA ARG A 3 0.91 -11.57 2.96
C ARG A 3 0.34 -12.28 1.74
N ALA A 4 1.17 -12.97 0.96
CA ALA A 4 0.73 -13.90 -0.07
C ALA A 4 -0.30 -14.95 0.42
N LYS A 5 -0.38 -15.21 1.74
CA LYS A 5 -1.35 -16.13 2.36
C LYS A 5 -2.65 -15.46 2.82
N LEU A 6 -2.76 -14.14 2.77
CA LEU A 6 -3.99 -13.43 3.09
C LEU A 6 -4.89 -13.34 1.85
N PRO A 7 -6.23 -13.40 2.00
CA PRO A 7 -7.15 -13.14 0.91
C PRO A 7 -6.84 -11.79 0.26
N LYS A 8 -6.80 -11.77 -1.07
CA LYS A 8 -6.73 -10.53 -1.83
C LYS A 8 -8.15 -10.01 -1.98
N GLY A 9 -8.33 -8.70 -2.02
CA GLY A 9 -9.61 -8.12 -2.40
C GLY A 9 -10.02 -8.64 -3.78
N LYS A 10 -11.32 -8.88 -3.97
CA LYS A 10 -11.90 -9.21 -5.28
C LYS A 10 -11.32 -8.26 -6.33
N CYS A 11 -10.91 -8.81 -7.49
CA CYS A 11 -10.27 -8.10 -8.60
C CYS A 11 -8.74 -7.87 -8.54
N TRP A 12 -8.07 -8.27 -7.46
CA TRP A 12 -6.60 -8.12 -7.32
C TRP A 12 -5.83 -9.43 -7.52
N ASP A 13 -6.37 -10.38 -8.28
CA ASP A 13 -5.79 -11.72 -8.43
C ASP A 13 -4.36 -11.71 -8.98
N GLY A 14 -4.03 -10.72 -9.82
CA GLY A 14 -2.69 -10.53 -10.39
C GLY A 14 -1.65 -9.95 -9.42
N TYR A 15 -2.07 -9.47 -8.24
CA TYR A 15 -1.15 -8.95 -7.23
C TYR A 15 -0.41 -10.09 -6.51
N THR A 16 0.91 -10.01 -6.39
CA THR A 16 1.68 -10.82 -5.44
C THR A 16 2.55 -9.90 -4.60
N GLU A 17 2.75 -10.26 -3.32
CA GLU A 17 3.64 -9.51 -2.43
C GLU A 17 5.08 -9.49 -2.98
N SER A 18 5.57 -10.62 -3.48
CA SER A 18 6.92 -10.73 -4.07
C SER A 18 7.09 -10.02 -5.40
N GLY A 19 5.99 -9.74 -6.12
CA GLY A 19 6.01 -9.02 -7.38
C GLY A 19 5.88 -7.50 -7.22
N ALA A 20 5.51 -7.02 -6.02
CA ALA A 20 5.24 -5.61 -5.79
C ALA A 20 6.47 -4.72 -6.09
N PRO A 21 6.29 -3.54 -6.69
CA PRO A 21 7.36 -2.57 -6.87
C PRO A 21 8.05 -2.28 -5.55
N THR A 22 9.37 -2.35 -5.55
CA THR A 22 10.20 -2.16 -4.36
C THR A 22 11.15 -1.00 -4.58
N ILE A 23 11.31 -0.16 -3.56
CA ILE A 23 12.36 0.87 -3.49
C ILE A 23 13.44 0.37 -2.52
N CYS A 24 14.71 0.42 -2.95
CA CYS A 24 15.83 0.08 -2.09
C CYS A 24 16.18 1.27 -1.20
N LEU A 25 16.21 1.04 0.12
CA LEU A 25 16.54 2.03 1.12
C LEU A 25 17.67 1.51 2.00
N GLU A 26 18.54 2.42 2.44
CA GLU A 26 19.62 2.13 3.38
C GLU A 26 19.08 1.91 4.79
N GLY A 27 19.63 0.92 5.49
CA GLY A 27 19.32 0.58 6.88
C GLY A 27 19.49 -0.91 7.14
N THR A 28 19.89 -1.29 8.36
CA THR A 28 20.02 -2.70 8.76
C THR A 28 18.72 -3.30 9.29
N SER A 29 17.69 -2.48 9.47
CA SER A 29 16.34 -2.89 9.91
C SER A 29 15.30 -1.80 9.61
N ASN A 30 14.03 -2.11 9.86
CA ASN A 30 12.87 -1.25 9.58
C ASN A 30 12.84 0.08 10.34
N ASN A 31 13.79 0.35 11.24
CA ASN A 31 13.86 1.55 12.06
C ASN A 31 15.22 2.28 11.97
N HIS A 32 16.10 1.87 11.06
CA HIS A 32 17.40 2.52 10.86
C HIS A 32 17.51 3.14 9.46
N GLY A 33 18.26 4.24 9.36
CA GLY A 33 18.58 4.90 8.10
C GLY A 33 17.35 5.40 7.34
N SER A 34 17.51 5.54 6.02
CA SER A 34 16.42 5.93 5.12
C SER A 34 15.24 4.96 5.12
N HIS A 35 15.48 3.67 5.43
CA HIS A 35 14.43 2.67 5.57
C HIS A 35 13.52 3.03 6.76
N GLY A 36 14.10 3.34 7.92
CA GLY A 36 13.37 3.81 9.10
C GLY A 36 12.56 5.08 8.83
N LEU A 37 13.10 6.02 8.05
CA LEU A 37 12.40 7.25 7.69
C LEU A 37 11.11 6.97 6.90
N LEU A 38 11.17 6.10 5.87
CA LEU A 38 9.97 5.79 5.08
C LEU A 38 8.95 4.96 5.88
N HIS A 39 9.40 4.11 6.81
CA HIS A 39 8.50 3.44 7.75
C HIS A 39 7.79 4.44 8.67
N GLY A 40 8.48 5.45 9.19
CA GLY A 40 7.87 6.51 9.99
C GLY A 40 6.78 7.29 9.22
N GLU A 41 7.04 7.64 7.95
CA GLU A 41 6.01 8.24 7.10
C GLU A 41 4.83 7.27 6.88
N THR A 42 5.10 5.98 6.68
CA THR A 42 4.06 4.95 6.53
C THR A 42 3.18 4.84 7.78
N GLU A 43 3.75 4.91 8.98
CA GLU A 43 2.99 4.92 10.24
C GLU A 43 2.02 6.10 10.30
N VAL A 44 2.51 7.29 9.93
CA VAL A 44 1.72 8.53 9.84
C VAL A 44 0.60 8.41 8.80
N LEU A 45 0.83 7.73 7.66
CA LEU A 45 -0.24 7.41 6.70
C LEU A 45 -1.29 6.48 7.31
N MET A 46 -0.86 5.43 8.00
CA MET A 46 -1.75 4.43 8.58
C MET A 46 -2.61 5.01 9.70
N GLU A 47 -2.09 5.94 10.50
CA GLU A 47 -2.90 6.64 11.50
C GLU A 47 -4.09 7.40 10.88
N ARG A 48 -3.92 7.96 9.68
CA ARG A 48 -4.99 8.66 8.95
C ARG A 48 -6.05 7.74 8.36
N HIS A 49 -5.63 6.56 7.89
CA HIS A 49 -6.49 5.70 7.05
C HIS A 49 -6.95 4.41 7.72
N ARG A 50 -6.37 3.97 8.84
CA ARG A 50 -6.72 2.70 9.49
C ARG A 50 -8.12 2.65 10.10
N THR A 51 -8.87 3.74 10.09
CA THR A 51 -10.30 3.75 10.47
C THR A 51 -11.22 3.39 9.31
N GLN A 52 -10.68 3.32 8.08
CA GLN A 52 -11.40 2.98 6.86
C GLN A 52 -11.15 1.51 6.53
N SER A 53 -12.19 0.76 6.19
CA SER A 53 -12.08 -0.61 5.67
C SER A 53 -11.50 -0.63 4.25
N GLU A 54 -11.79 0.42 3.47
CA GLU A 54 -11.33 0.58 2.09
C GLU A 54 -10.99 2.04 1.76
N MET A 55 -10.08 2.22 0.80
CA MET A 55 -9.76 3.51 0.18
C MET A 55 -9.57 3.35 -1.34
N LYS A 56 -9.61 4.46 -2.09
CA LYS A 56 -9.28 4.41 -3.52
C LYS A 56 -7.77 4.15 -3.69
N TYR A 57 -7.43 3.33 -4.67
CA TYR A 57 -6.03 3.11 -5.06
C TYR A 57 -5.31 4.43 -5.40
N THR A 58 -5.96 5.35 -6.10
CA THR A 58 -5.36 6.64 -6.48
C THR A 58 -4.98 7.50 -5.29
N ASP A 59 -5.74 7.43 -4.20
CA ASP A 59 -5.47 8.17 -2.97
C ASP A 59 -4.22 7.57 -2.30
N ALA A 60 -4.17 6.23 -2.17
CA ALA A 60 -3.03 5.53 -1.59
C ALA A 60 -1.74 5.73 -2.42
N ARG A 61 -1.86 5.71 -3.75
CA ARG A 61 -0.77 6.00 -4.68
C ARG A 61 -0.20 7.40 -4.46
N SER A 62 -1.08 8.38 -4.33
CA SER A 62 -0.69 9.78 -4.12
C SER A 62 -0.06 10.01 -2.76
N GLU A 63 -0.59 9.38 -1.70
CA GLU A 63 0.02 9.41 -0.35
C GLU A 63 1.44 8.83 -0.36
N LEU A 64 1.65 7.67 -1.01
CA LEU A 64 2.98 7.07 -1.15
C LEU A 64 3.93 7.96 -1.98
N ALA A 65 3.47 8.51 -3.11
CA ALA A 65 4.28 9.40 -3.93
C ALA A 65 4.68 10.66 -3.17
N ASN A 66 3.77 11.24 -2.37
CA ASN A 66 4.06 12.36 -1.50
C ASN A 66 5.07 12.00 -0.40
N ALA A 67 4.94 10.85 0.25
CA ALA A 67 5.90 10.39 1.26
C ALA A 67 7.31 10.22 0.66
N VAL A 68 7.43 9.50 -0.46
CA VAL A 68 8.73 9.29 -1.14
C VAL A 68 9.34 10.62 -1.60
N HIS A 69 8.53 11.54 -2.14
CA HIS A 69 9.01 12.87 -2.52
C HIS A 69 9.48 13.69 -1.31
N LYS A 70 8.73 13.68 -0.21
CA LYS A 70 9.09 14.39 1.02
C LYS A 70 10.40 13.86 1.61
N THR A 71 10.60 12.54 1.61
CA THR A 71 11.77 11.91 2.22
C THR A 71 13.00 11.97 1.32
N PHE A 72 12.84 11.85 0.00
CA PHE A 72 13.96 11.61 -0.93
C PHE A 72 14.03 12.58 -2.12
N GLY A 73 13.07 13.50 -2.25
CA GLY A 73 13.01 14.45 -3.37
C GLY A 73 12.64 13.83 -4.72
N CYS A 74 12.22 12.55 -4.77
CA CYS A 74 11.83 11.90 -6.02
C CYS A 74 10.65 12.62 -6.68
N ASP A 75 10.62 12.65 -8.01
CA ASP A 75 9.50 13.23 -8.75
C ASP A 75 8.21 12.43 -8.51
N LYS A 76 7.16 13.12 -8.06
CA LYS A 76 5.87 12.49 -7.70
C LYS A 76 5.23 11.80 -8.90
N ALA A 77 5.20 12.47 -10.05
CA ALA A 77 4.60 11.93 -11.25
C ALA A 77 5.33 10.67 -11.75
N CYS A 78 6.65 10.59 -11.57
CA CYS A 78 7.45 9.41 -11.85
C CYS A 78 7.05 8.22 -10.96
N ILE A 79 6.92 8.44 -9.65
CA ILE A 79 6.50 7.38 -8.71
C ILE A 79 5.08 6.90 -9.03
N GLU A 80 4.14 7.84 -9.25
CA GLU A 80 2.76 7.49 -9.60
C GLU A 80 2.68 6.66 -10.88
N LYS A 81 3.43 7.02 -11.93
CA LYS A 81 3.47 6.26 -13.18
C LYS A 81 4.02 4.85 -13.00
N GLN A 82 5.05 4.67 -12.18
CA GLN A 82 5.62 3.35 -11.90
C GLN A 82 4.61 2.45 -11.16
N LEU A 83 3.91 3.01 -10.17
CA LEU A 83 2.85 2.30 -9.45
C LEU A 83 1.70 1.94 -10.40
N ASP A 84 1.22 2.89 -11.22
CA ASP A 84 0.14 2.65 -12.18
C ASP A 84 0.51 1.57 -13.20
N ALA A 85 1.73 1.60 -13.72
CA ALA A 85 2.20 0.62 -14.70
C ALA A 85 2.18 -0.82 -14.14
N TYR A 86 2.48 -0.99 -12.85
CA TYR A 86 2.40 -2.27 -12.19
C TYR A 86 0.95 -2.64 -11.84
N TYR A 87 0.26 -1.79 -11.08
CA TYR A 87 -1.06 -2.14 -10.52
C TYR A 87 -2.16 -2.24 -11.59
N LYS A 88 -2.01 -1.57 -12.74
CA LYS A 88 -2.89 -1.78 -13.91
C LYS A 88 -2.85 -3.21 -14.42
N LYS A 89 -1.70 -3.90 -14.31
CA LYS A 89 -1.57 -5.32 -14.69
C LYS A 89 -2.15 -6.24 -13.62
N ALA A 90 -2.07 -5.83 -12.36
CA ALA A 90 -2.55 -6.60 -11.20
C ALA A 90 -4.08 -6.57 -11.06
N TYR A 91 -4.73 -5.43 -11.33
CA TYR A 91 -6.17 -5.22 -11.20
C TYR A 91 -6.95 -5.75 -12.42
N LYS A 92 -8.11 -6.40 -12.19
CA LYS A 92 -8.87 -7.13 -13.22
C LYS A 92 -10.32 -6.68 -13.45
N CYS A 93 -10.86 -5.77 -12.65
CA CYS A 93 -12.28 -5.40 -12.72
C CYS A 93 -12.56 -4.03 -13.35
N GLY A 94 -11.76 -3.62 -14.34
CA GLY A 94 -11.98 -2.39 -15.09
C GLY A 94 -10.87 -1.36 -14.88
N ASP A 95 -11.25 -0.09 -14.79
CA ASP A 95 -10.30 1.01 -14.70
C ASP A 95 -9.66 1.08 -13.30
N LEU A 96 -8.32 1.13 -13.27
CA LEU A 96 -7.54 1.20 -12.03
C LEU A 96 -7.90 2.42 -11.15
N LYS A 97 -8.39 3.51 -11.76
CA LYS A 97 -8.80 4.73 -11.04
C LYS A 97 -9.98 4.49 -10.09
N ASP A 98 -10.80 3.48 -10.38
CA ASP A 98 -11.99 3.12 -9.61
C ASP A 98 -11.69 1.98 -8.62
N ALA A 99 -10.46 1.43 -8.66
CA ALA A 99 -10.05 0.33 -7.81
C ALA A 99 -10.01 0.73 -6.32
N LYS A 100 -10.45 -0.21 -5.48
CA LYS A 100 -10.43 -0.10 -4.02
C LYS A 100 -9.34 -1.00 -3.45
N ILE A 101 -8.72 -0.54 -2.37
CA ILE A 101 -7.74 -1.30 -1.59
C ILE A 101 -8.03 -1.16 -0.10
N THR A 102 -7.57 -2.13 0.69
CA THR A 102 -7.56 -2.05 2.14
C THR A 102 -6.27 -1.35 2.62
N PRO A 103 -6.35 -0.28 3.43
CA PRO A 103 -5.17 0.33 4.05
C PRO A 103 -4.46 -0.68 4.96
N HIS A 104 -3.17 -0.98 4.71
CA HIS A 104 -2.42 -1.94 5.51
C HIS A 104 -0.90 -1.66 5.49
N SER A 105 -0.27 -1.59 6.66
CA SER A 105 1.17 -1.25 6.79
C SER A 105 2.13 -2.36 6.35
N GLY A 106 1.62 -3.58 6.21
CA GLY A 106 2.41 -4.78 5.96
C GLY A 106 2.89 -5.48 7.24
N MET A 107 2.72 -4.83 8.40
CA MET A 107 2.98 -5.42 9.71
C MET A 107 1.77 -6.18 10.25
N SER A 108 2.01 -7.11 11.18
CA SER A 108 0.93 -7.78 11.91
C SER A 108 0.07 -6.74 12.65
N GLY A 109 -1.26 -6.82 12.52
CA GLY A 109 -2.17 -5.82 13.09
C GLY A 109 -2.09 -4.43 12.43
N GLY A 110 -1.44 -4.33 11.27
CA GLY A 110 -1.25 -3.10 10.52
C GLY A 110 -2.41 -2.70 9.61
N GLY A 111 -3.51 -3.44 9.64
CA GLY A 111 -4.73 -3.18 8.86
C GLY A 111 -5.73 -2.26 9.57
N PRO A 112 -6.96 -2.18 9.04
CA PRO A 112 -8.02 -1.38 9.64
C PRO A 112 -8.32 -1.81 11.09
N LYS A 113 -8.63 -0.82 11.93
CA LYS A 113 -9.06 -1.00 13.34
C LYS A 113 -10.56 -0.79 13.51
N THR A 114 -11.33 -1.01 12.46
CA THR A 114 -12.80 -0.94 12.54
C THR A 114 -13.26 -1.94 13.60
N GLY A 115 -13.92 -1.46 14.65
CA GLY A 115 -14.46 -2.33 15.68
C GLY A 115 -15.52 -3.24 15.08
N GLY A 116 -15.26 -4.53 15.06
CA GLY A 116 -16.19 -5.54 14.53
C GLY A 116 -15.62 -6.27 13.32
N ASP A 117 -15.28 -7.53 13.59
CA ASP A 117 -15.27 -8.69 12.71
C ASP A 117 -14.51 -8.60 11.38
N HIS A 118 -13.61 -9.58 11.23
CA HIS A 118 -13.17 -10.07 9.93
C HIS A 118 -14.39 -10.45 9.10
N ASP A 119 -14.93 -9.50 8.34
CA ASP A 119 -15.91 -9.79 7.31
C ASP A 119 -15.22 -10.62 6.23
N SER A 120 -15.46 -11.92 6.32
CA SER A 120 -15.05 -12.93 5.35
C SER A 120 -15.99 -12.95 4.14
N SER A 121 -16.75 -11.86 3.92
CA SER A 121 -17.81 -11.77 2.92
C SER A 121 -17.51 -10.60 1.96
N MET A 122 -16.49 -10.77 1.13
CA MET A 122 -16.45 -10.05 -0.14
C MET A 122 -17.01 -10.98 -1.21
N ASP A 123 -18.33 -10.94 -1.38
CA ASP A 123 -19.08 -11.61 -2.47
C ASP A 123 -18.51 -11.26 -3.85
#